data_AF-A0A1B1I2Q8-F1
#
_entry.id   AF-A0A1B1I2Q8-F1
#
_cell.length_a   1.000
_cell.length_b   1.000
_cell.length_c   1.000
_cell.angle_alpha   90.00
_cell.angle_beta   90.00
_cell.angle_gamma   90.00
#
_symmetry.space_group_name_H-M   'P 1'
#
loop_
_entity.id
_entity.type
_entity.pdbx_description
1 polymer ?
#
loop_
_entity_poly.entity_id
_entity_poly.type
_entity_poly.pdbx_seq_one_letter_code
_entity_poly.pdbx_strand_id
1 'polypeptide(L)'
;MSLFTDFDASYGAGCYSGIPSGDGGTDVFHDGSVVDRIHHKMGANFEEGNFVIRTANQVGGVDTIVNGHLESHTQTNMMGGTDVYHDGYLTETSIPNTLGGENIYGEDMHMKGITIPNALGSEDYLSWGGNENSIMEYDDPLQHASKLRLRAFDAGM
;
A
#
# COMPACT_ATOMS: atom_id res chain seq x y z
N MET A 1 -10.84 7.60 0.08
CA MET A 1 -9.99 6.43 -0.19
C MET A 1 -8.78 6.57 0.70
N SER A 2 -8.55 5.57 1.55
CA SER A 2 -7.38 5.53 2.42
C SER A 2 -6.10 5.40 1.58
N LEU A 3 -5.02 6.03 2.01
CA LEU A 3 -3.67 5.85 1.46
C LEU A 3 -3.19 4.40 1.63
N PHE A 4 -3.73 3.67 2.61
CA PHE A 4 -3.34 2.29 2.91
C PHE A 4 -4.17 1.22 2.20
N THR A 5 -5.16 1.57 1.36
CA THR A 5 -5.82 0.59 0.47
C THR A 5 -5.06 0.37 -0.84
N ASP A 6 -4.15 1.27 -1.21
CA ASP A 6 -3.20 1.08 -2.33
C ASP A 6 -1.83 0.60 -1.82
N PHE A 7 -1.69 0.37 -0.51
CA PHE A 7 -0.43 0.03 0.13
C PHE A 7 -0.27 -1.49 0.19
N ASP A 8 0.60 -2.02 -0.68
CA ASP A 8 1.16 -3.37 -0.52
C ASP A 8 2.14 -3.35 0.65
N ALA A 9 1.60 -3.41 1.88
CA ALA A 9 2.36 -3.38 3.12
C ALA A 9 3.32 -4.57 3.20
N SER A 10 4.49 -4.40 2.58
CA SER A 10 5.51 -5.43 2.51
C SER A 10 6.38 -5.51 3.77
N TYR A 11 5.89 -4.94 4.87
CA TYR A 11 6.63 -4.77 6.09
C TYR A 11 5.75 -5.28 7.23
N GLY A 12 6.36 -5.65 8.35
CA GLY A 12 5.71 -6.49 9.36
C GLY A 12 4.49 -5.94 10.06
N ALA A 13 3.94 -6.73 10.98
CA ALA A 13 2.88 -6.27 11.86
C ALA A 13 3.34 -5.06 12.69
N GLY A 14 2.43 -4.10 12.93
CA GLY A 14 2.74 -2.91 13.71
C GLY A 14 2.07 -1.64 13.19
N CYS A 15 2.54 -0.51 13.69
CA CYS A 15 2.01 0.80 13.34
C CYS A 15 2.82 1.41 12.19
N TYR A 16 2.09 1.91 11.19
CA TYR A 16 2.60 2.73 10.10
C TYR A 16 2.01 4.12 10.26
N SER A 17 2.81 5.15 10.11
CA SER A 17 2.34 6.54 10.17
C SER A 17 2.64 7.25 8.87
N GLY A 18 1.59 7.73 8.20
CA GLY A 18 1.72 8.63 7.08
C GLY A 18 2.10 10.03 7.54
N ILE A 19 3.07 10.64 6.88
CA ILE A 19 3.44 12.05 7.05
C ILE A 19 3.36 12.73 5.68
N PRO A 20 2.49 13.73 5.48
CA PRO A 20 2.39 14.42 4.20
C PRO A 20 3.74 15.03 3.78
N SER A 21 4.13 14.80 2.53
CA SER A 21 5.33 15.42 1.95
C SER A 21 4.96 16.73 1.23
N GLY A 22 5.93 17.65 1.13
CA GLY A 22 5.71 18.98 0.56
C GLY A 22 5.35 19.01 -0.94
N ASP A 23 5.42 17.88 -1.63
CA ASP A 23 5.09 17.72 -3.05
C ASP A 23 3.74 17.05 -3.32
N GLY A 24 2.92 16.85 -2.27
CA GLY A 24 1.59 16.23 -2.38
C GLY A 24 1.58 14.71 -2.23
N GLY A 25 2.73 14.09 -1.95
CA GLY A 25 2.81 12.68 -1.54
C GLY A 25 2.69 12.51 -0.02
N THR A 26 2.93 11.29 0.45
CA THR A 26 3.01 10.93 1.87
C THR A 26 4.19 9.98 2.08
N ASP A 27 5.08 10.31 3.01
CA ASP A 27 6.12 9.39 3.48
C ASP A 27 5.53 8.48 4.55
N VAL A 28 5.77 7.18 4.45
CA VAL A 28 5.26 6.18 5.39
C VAL A 28 6.37 5.76 6.33
N PHE A 29 6.14 5.96 7.63
CA PHE A 29 7.08 5.59 8.68
C PHE A 29 6.65 4.31 9.38
N HIS A 30 7.62 3.42 9.62
CA HIS A 30 7.46 2.22 10.43
C HIS A 30 8.77 1.95 11.17
N ASP A 31 8.69 1.62 12.46
CA ASP A 31 9.85 1.38 13.33
C ASP A 31 10.96 2.46 13.26
N GLY A 32 10.53 3.72 13.16
CA GLY A 32 11.42 4.88 13.13
C GLY A 32 12.15 5.10 11.80
N SER A 33 11.84 4.34 10.75
CA SER A 33 12.38 4.50 9.41
C SER A 33 11.29 4.81 8.39
N VAL A 34 11.64 5.53 7.33
CA VAL A 34 10.77 5.64 6.14
C VAL A 34 10.86 4.31 5.40
N VAL A 35 9.73 3.61 5.28
CA VAL A 35 9.64 2.31 4.61
C VAL A 35 9.03 2.42 3.21
N ASP A 36 8.27 3.49 2.96
CA ASP A 36 7.70 3.75 1.65
C ASP A 36 7.38 5.23 1.44
N ARG A 37 7.11 5.60 0.20
CA ARG A 37 6.63 6.92 -0.20
C ARG A 37 5.48 6.79 -1.20
N ILE A 38 4.29 7.15 -0.75
CA ILE A 38 3.06 7.11 -1.54
C ILE A 38 2.91 8.42 -2.30
N HIS A 39 3.06 8.36 -3.62
CA HIS A 39 2.83 9.51 -4.51
C HIS A 39 2.19 9.06 -5.83
N HIS A 40 0.98 8.50 -5.75
CA HIS A 40 0.24 8.03 -6.92
C HIS A 40 -0.35 9.19 -7.72
N LYS A 41 0.45 9.71 -8.65
CA LYS A 41 -0.02 10.73 -9.58
C LYS A 41 -0.95 10.10 -10.61
N MET A 42 -2.16 10.65 -10.73
CA MET A 42 -3.02 10.37 -11.87
C MET A 42 -2.33 10.75 -13.18
N GLY A 43 -2.65 10.02 -14.26
CA GLY A 43 -2.05 10.19 -15.57
C GLY A 43 -0.95 9.18 -15.86
N ALA A 44 -0.10 9.51 -16.83
CA ALA A 44 0.95 8.64 -17.33
C ALA A 44 2.31 8.97 -16.69
N ASN A 45 2.97 7.96 -16.11
CA ASN A 45 4.25 8.05 -15.41
C ASN A 45 5.20 6.92 -15.83
N PHE A 46 6.47 7.05 -15.44
CA PHE A 46 7.45 5.97 -15.51
C PHE A 46 7.90 5.63 -14.09
N GLU A 47 7.64 4.40 -13.67
CA GLU A 47 7.91 3.90 -12.31
C GLU A 47 8.66 2.58 -12.42
N GLU A 48 9.82 2.49 -11.77
CA GLU A 48 10.66 1.28 -11.75
C GLU A 48 10.99 0.68 -13.14
N GLY A 49 11.07 1.54 -14.17
CA GLY A 49 11.33 1.12 -15.56
C GLY A 49 10.09 0.73 -16.36
N ASN A 50 8.92 0.71 -15.72
CA ASN A 50 7.63 0.45 -16.36
C ASN A 50 6.91 1.74 -16.72
N PHE A 51 6.15 1.70 -17.81
CA PHE A 51 5.19 2.76 -18.16
C PHE A 51 3.87 2.50 -17.41
N VAL A 52 3.51 3.40 -16.50
CA VAL A 52 2.35 3.24 -15.61
C VAL A 52 1.33 4.34 -15.89
N ILE A 53 0.08 3.95 -16.12
CA ILE A 53 -1.05 4.87 -16.26
C ILE A 53 -2.02 4.60 -15.12
N ARG A 54 -2.33 5.64 -14.33
CA ARG A 54 -3.42 5.62 -13.35
C ARG A 54 -4.53 6.53 -13.81
N THR A 55 -5.74 5.98 -13.93
CA THR A 55 -6.92 6.74 -14.39
C THR A 55 -8.13 6.41 -13.55
N ALA A 56 -8.99 7.40 -13.32
CA ALA A 56 -10.32 7.14 -12.79
C ALA A 56 -11.10 6.21 -13.75
N ASN A 57 -11.83 5.25 -13.18
CA ASN A 57 -12.66 4.31 -13.92
C ASN A 57 -14.15 4.66 -13.83
N GLN A 58 -15.00 3.90 -14.54
CA GLN A 58 -16.44 4.21 -14.62
C GLN A 58 -17.23 3.90 -13.35
N VAL A 59 -16.63 3.20 -12.39
CA VAL A 59 -17.27 2.75 -11.15
C VAL A 59 -16.79 3.54 -9.92
N GLY A 60 -16.08 4.66 -10.14
CA GLY A 60 -15.71 5.60 -9.10
C GLY A 60 -14.42 5.25 -8.35
N GLY A 61 -13.63 4.29 -8.85
CA GLY A 61 -12.27 4.03 -8.38
C GLY A 61 -11.22 4.36 -9.44
N VAL A 62 -10.09 3.66 -9.37
CA VAL A 62 -8.89 3.89 -10.19
C VAL A 62 -8.44 2.57 -10.83
N ASP A 63 -8.09 2.65 -12.11
CA ASP A 63 -7.40 1.57 -12.84
C ASP A 63 -5.91 1.92 -12.95
N THR A 64 -5.06 0.94 -12.64
CA THR A 64 -3.61 1.02 -12.86
C THR A 64 -3.23 0.09 -14.02
N ILE A 65 -2.68 0.67 -15.07
CA ILE A 65 -2.24 -0.03 -16.27
C ILE A 65 -0.72 0.06 -16.33
N VAL A 66 -0.04 -1.08 -16.33
CA VAL A 66 1.43 -1.20 -16.41
C VAL A 66 1.81 -1.81 -17.75
N ASN A 67 2.62 -1.09 -18.53
CA ASN A 67 3.08 -1.51 -19.86
C ASN A 67 1.95 -1.96 -20.81
N GLY A 68 0.76 -1.37 -20.67
CA GLY A 68 -0.43 -1.69 -21.48
C GLY A 68 -1.31 -2.82 -20.93
N HIS A 69 -0.96 -3.42 -19.80
CA HIS A 69 -1.75 -4.43 -19.11
C HIS A 69 -2.44 -3.83 -17.89
N LEU A 70 -3.72 -4.12 -17.67
CA LEU A 70 -4.42 -3.73 -16.45
C LEU A 70 -3.90 -4.61 -15.30
N GLU A 71 -3.20 -4.01 -14.34
CA GLU A 71 -2.67 -4.74 -13.18
C GLU A 71 -3.58 -4.62 -11.97
N SER A 72 -4.11 -3.42 -11.71
CA SER A 72 -5.02 -3.21 -10.58
C SER A 72 -6.26 -2.40 -10.97
N HIS A 73 -7.37 -2.71 -10.31
CA HIS A 73 -8.66 -2.06 -10.45
C HIS A 73 -9.28 -1.85 -9.08
N THR A 74 -9.70 -0.62 -8.77
CA THR A 74 -10.42 -0.33 -7.52
C THR A 74 -11.83 0.13 -7.81
N GLN A 75 -12.76 -0.15 -6.89
CA GLN A 75 -14.14 0.34 -6.98
C GLN A 75 -14.76 0.51 -5.61
N THR A 76 -15.75 1.40 -5.49
CA THR A 76 -16.52 1.55 -4.25
C THR A 76 -17.39 0.33 -4.00
N ASN A 77 -17.33 -0.23 -2.80
CA ASN A 77 -18.12 -1.40 -2.41
C ASN A 77 -19.45 -1.02 -1.76
N MET A 78 -20.33 -2.01 -1.58
CA MET A 78 -21.68 -1.80 -1.04
C MET A 78 -21.71 -1.29 0.42
N MET A 79 -20.59 -1.42 1.14
CA MET A 79 -20.43 -0.95 2.52
C MET A 79 -19.88 0.48 2.59
N GLY A 80 -19.62 1.11 1.43
CA GLY A 80 -19.11 2.47 1.33
C GLY A 80 -17.59 2.60 1.45
N GLY A 81 -16.85 1.48 1.48
CA GLY A 81 -15.40 1.47 1.35
C GLY A 81 -14.97 1.11 -0.07
N THR A 82 -13.77 0.53 -0.20
CA THR A 82 -13.16 0.24 -1.51
C THR A 82 -12.82 -1.24 -1.64
N ASP A 83 -13.14 -1.84 -2.79
CA ASP A 83 -12.63 -3.14 -3.20
C ASP A 83 -11.44 -2.95 -4.13
N VAL A 84 -10.39 -3.75 -3.93
CA VAL A 84 -9.16 -3.75 -4.72
C VAL A 84 -9.05 -5.09 -5.43
N TYR A 85 -8.88 -5.04 -6.75
CA TYR A 85 -8.73 -6.20 -7.60
C TYR A 85 -7.35 -6.19 -8.27
N HIS A 86 -6.65 -7.32 -8.21
CA HIS A 86 -5.45 -7.57 -9.01
C HIS A 86 -5.69 -8.76 -9.93
N ASP A 87 -5.31 -8.64 -11.21
CA ASP A 87 -5.56 -9.65 -12.24
C ASP A 87 -7.04 -10.13 -12.32
N GLY A 88 -7.98 -9.27 -11.92
CA GLY A 88 -9.41 -9.56 -11.89
C GLY A 88 -9.92 -10.30 -10.64
N TYR A 89 -9.04 -10.60 -9.67
CA TYR A 89 -9.42 -11.22 -8.39
C TYR A 89 -9.46 -10.18 -7.28
N LEU A 90 -10.47 -10.26 -6.41
CA LEU A 90 -10.56 -9.42 -5.22
C LEU A 90 -9.43 -9.80 -4.27
N THR A 91 -8.48 -8.89 -4.05
CA THR A 91 -7.36 -9.11 -3.13
C THR A 91 -7.62 -8.47 -1.77
N GLU A 92 -8.32 -7.34 -1.75
CA GLU A 92 -8.59 -6.58 -0.53
C GLU A 92 -9.94 -5.86 -0.58
N THR A 93 -10.55 -5.69 0.59
CA THR A 93 -11.75 -4.87 0.75
C THR A 93 -11.63 -4.02 2.00
N SER A 94 -12.08 -2.76 1.91
CA SER A 94 -12.10 -1.83 3.02
C SER A 94 -13.53 -1.47 3.43
N ILE A 95 -13.72 -1.22 4.73
CA ILE A 95 -15.02 -0.82 5.28
C ILE A 95 -14.79 0.36 6.23
N PRO A 96 -15.49 1.50 6.07
CA PRO A 96 -15.37 2.63 6.99
C PRO A 96 -15.60 2.21 8.45
N ASN A 97 -14.75 2.69 9.35
CA ASN A 97 -14.78 2.36 10.76
C ASN A 97 -15.23 3.56 11.62
N THR A 98 -15.55 3.31 12.90
CA THR A 98 -16.06 4.34 13.83
C THR A 98 -15.01 5.36 14.25
N LEU A 99 -13.73 5.15 13.91
CA LEU A 99 -12.62 6.04 14.22
C LEU A 99 -12.36 7.05 13.10
N GLY A 100 -13.14 7.00 12.01
CA GLY A 100 -13.04 7.91 10.88
C GLY A 100 -12.06 7.47 9.79
N GLY A 101 -11.47 6.27 9.90
CA GLY A 101 -10.72 5.63 8.82
C GLY A 101 -11.43 4.37 8.33
N GLU A 102 -10.69 3.34 7.95
CA GLU A 102 -11.22 2.11 7.35
C GLU A 102 -10.66 0.86 8.05
N ASN A 103 -11.47 -0.19 8.14
CA ASN A 103 -11.03 -1.55 8.44
C ASN A 103 -10.65 -2.22 7.12
N ILE A 104 -9.47 -2.82 7.06
CA ILE A 104 -8.95 -3.47 5.85
C ILE A 104 -8.99 -4.98 6.05
N TYR A 105 -9.53 -5.68 5.06
CA TYR A 105 -9.65 -7.13 5.03
C TYR A 105 -8.97 -7.69 3.77
N GLY A 106 -8.35 -8.86 3.90
CA GLY A 106 -7.82 -9.62 2.77
C GLY A 106 -8.89 -10.39 1.99
N GLU A 107 -8.44 -11.15 1.00
CA GLU A 107 -9.27 -12.01 0.14
C GLU A 107 -10.14 -13.02 0.93
N ASP A 108 -9.65 -13.48 2.08
CA ASP A 108 -10.32 -14.45 2.95
C ASP A 108 -11.20 -13.79 4.02
N MET A 109 -11.41 -12.47 3.91
CA MET A 109 -12.12 -11.63 4.89
C MET A 109 -11.47 -11.63 6.28
N HIS A 110 -10.22 -12.08 6.42
CA HIS A 110 -9.47 -11.82 7.64
C HIS A 110 -9.01 -10.37 7.69
N MET A 111 -9.11 -9.81 8.88
CA MET A 111 -8.77 -8.41 9.12
C MET A 111 -7.26 -8.22 9.05
N LYS A 112 -6.79 -7.44 8.08
CA LYS A 112 -5.37 -7.11 7.88
C LYS A 112 -4.94 -5.93 8.75
N GLY A 113 -5.84 -4.97 8.97
CA GLY A 113 -5.53 -3.81 9.80
C GLY A 113 -6.63 -2.77 9.86
N ILE A 114 -6.33 -1.64 10.48
CA ILE A 114 -7.21 -0.47 10.55
C ILE A 114 -6.44 0.81 10.27
N THR A 115 -7.11 1.73 9.60
CA THR A 115 -6.61 3.09 9.38
C THR A 115 -7.35 4.08 10.26
N ILE A 116 -6.64 5.11 10.70
CA ILE A 116 -7.16 6.18 11.56
C ILE A 116 -6.50 7.49 11.15
N PRO A 117 -7.25 8.58 10.89
CA PRO A 117 -6.66 9.88 10.62
C PRO A 117 -5.72 10.32 11.75
N ASN A 118 -4.54 10.82 11.41
CA ASN A 118 -3.53 11.23 12.39
C ASN A 118 -3.40 12.76 12.48
N ALA A 119 -2.75 13.23 13.54
CA ALA A 119 -2.62 14.67 13.83
C ALA A 119 -1.72 15.43 12.82
N LEU A 120 -1.01 14.71 11.95
CA LEU A 120 -0.10 15.28 10.94
C LEU A 120 -0.82 15.56 9.62
N GLY A 121 -2.11 15.23 9.51
CA GLY A 121 -2.92 15.47 8.31
C GLY A 121 -2.85 14.33 7.29
N SER A 122 -2.39 13.15 7.70
CA SER A 122 -2.48 11.90 6.95
C SER A 122 -3.24 10.88 7.82
N GLU A 123 -2.88 9.61 7.78
CA GLU A 123 -3.47 8.57 8.60
C GLU A 123 -2.40 7.61 9.14
N ASP A 124 -2.72 6.96 10.25
CA ASP A 124 -1.97 5.85 10.81
C ASP A 124 -2.65 4.54 10.41
N TYR A 125 -1.86 3.51 10.14
CA TYR A 125 -2.33 2.15 9.86
C TYR A 125 -1.76 1.17 10.88
N LEU A 126 -2.66 0.51 11.60
CA LEU A 126 -2.32 -0.58 12.51
C LEU A 126 -2.50 -1.91 11.76
N SER A 127 -1.38 -2.51 11.36
CA SER A 127 -1.34 -3.82 10.68
C SER A 127 -1.29 -4.96 11.69
N TRP A 128 -2.14 -5.96 11.51
CA TRP A 128 -2.16 -7.23 12.28
C TRP A 128 -1.51 -8.40 11.56
N GLY A 129 -1.19 -8.24 10.28
CA GLY A 129 -0.46 -9.21 9.48
C GLY A 129 0.21 -8.46 8.34
N GLY A 130 1.48 -8.10 8.53
CA GLY A 130 2.33 -7.73 7.40
C GLY A 130 2.51 -8.93 6.49
N ASN A 131 2.80 -8.70 5.21
CA ASN A 131 3.10 -9.77 4.26
C ASN A 131 4.48 -10.42 4.53
N GLU A 132 4.98 -10.43 5.78
CA GLU A 132 6.35 -10.85 6.17
C GLU A 132 6.79 -12.19 5.56
N ASN A 133 5.82 -13.07 5.29
CA ASN A 133 6.04 -14.35 4.63
C ASN A 133 6.03 -14.28 3.09
N SER A 134 5.33 -13.33 2.46
CA SER A 134 5.26 -13.17 1.00
C SER A 134 6.43 -12.38 0.40
N ILE A 135 7.22 -11.62 1.18
CA ILE A 135 8.50 -11.07 0.68
C ILE A 135 9.41 -12.19 0.15
N MET A 136 9.34 -13.38 0.76
CA MET A 136 10.08 -14.57 0.35
C MET A 136 9.37 -15.36 -0.76
N GLU A 137 8.14 -14.99 -1.13
CA GLU A 137 7.33 -15.63 -2.18
C GLU A 137 7.34 -14.85 -3.50
N TYR A 138 7.88 -13.62 -3.55
CA TYR A 138 8.17 -12.98 -4.84
C TYR A 138 9.23 -13.78 -5.61
N ASP A 139 9.01 -13.97 -6.91
CA ASP A 139 9.84 -14.78 -7.82
C ASP A 139 11.33 -14.38 -7.85
N ASP A 140 11.69 -13.18 -7.36
CA ASP A 140 13.08 -12.79 -7.12
C ASP A 140 13.24 -11.87 -5.89
N PRO A 141 13.57 -12.40 -4.70
CA PRO A 141 13.84 -11.60 -3.50
C PRO A 141 15.06 -10.67 -3.66
N LEU A 142 15.88 -10.85 -4.72
CA LEU A 142 17.04 -9.98 -5.01
C LEU A 142 16.68 -8.70 -5.75
N GLN A 143 15.52 -8.60 -6.41
CA GLN A 143 15.06 -7.32 -6.98
C GLN A 143 14.86 -6.26 -5.90
N HIS A 144 14.49 -6.68 -4.69
CA HIS A 144 14.32 -5.81 -3.53
C HIS A 144 15.51 -5.86 -2.55
N ALA A 145 16.54 -6.66 -2.81
CA ALA A 145 17.75 -6.72 -1.97
C ALA A 145 18.50 -5.37 -1.88
N SER A 146 18.34 -4.50 -2.88
CA SER A 146 18.87 -3.13 -2.83
C SER A 146 18.17 -2.25 -1.77
N LYS A 147 16.95 -2.61 -1.37
CA LYS A 147 16.16 -1.96 -0.30
C LYS A 147 16.53 -2.50 1.09
N LEU A 148 17.12 -3.70 1.19
CA LEU A 148 17.63 -4.29 2.43
C LEU A 148 18.95 -3.61 2.87
N ARG A 149 18.86 -2.59 3.74
CA ARG A 149 20.03 -2.06 4.44
C ARG A 149 20.43 -2.96 5.60
N LEU A 150 21.21 -4.01 5.30
CA LEU A 150 21.90 -4.78 6.33
C LEU A 150 23.02 -3.93 6.94
N ARG A 151 23.12 -3.93 8.27
CA ARG A 151 24.26 -3.31 8.95
C ARG A 151 25.53 -4.00 8.47
N ALA A 152 26.59 -3.22 8.23
CA ALA A 152 27.88 -3.77 7.86
C ALA A 152 28.29 -4.84 8.88
N PHE A 153 28.70 -6.00 8.38
CA PHE A 153 29.26 -7.05 9.21
C PHE A 153 30.52 -6.51 9.89
N ASP A 154 30.47 -6.36 11.21
CA ASP A 154 31.64 -6.01 12.02
C ASP A 154 32.37 -7.30 12.38
N ALA A 155 33.49 -7.54 11.70
CA ALA A 155 34.37 -8.67 11.97
C ALA A 155 35.33 -8.41 13.16
N GLY A 156 35.18 -7.29 13.87
CA GLY A 156 35.99 -6.91 15.01
C GLY A 156 35.59 -7.60 16.31
N MET A 157 36.10 -8.82 16.51
CA MET A 157 36.45 -9.35 17.84
C MET A 157 37.94 -9.68 17.88
#